data_AF-A0A651HQQ5-F1
#
_entry.id   AF-A0A651HQQ5-F1
#
_cell.length_a   1.000
_cell.length_b   1.000
_cell.length_c   1.000
_cell.angle_alpha   90.00
_cell.angle_beta   90.00
_cell.angle_gamma   90.00
#
_symmetry.space_group_name_H-M   'P 1'
#
loop_
_entity.id
_entity.type
_entity.pdbx_description
1 polymer ?
#
loop_
_entity_poly.entity_id
_entity_poly.type
_entity_poly.pdbx_seq_one_letter_code
_entity_poly.pdbx_strand_id
1 'polypeptide(L)'
;MADSPRSSEDGQVFGLSKRAVFGALSLVGVLILLGVGIAIGRGPVPELRETAREAELAEAAAADRAESLESRLHGEQALTLLYRALLDVDARNFGIANERVRSSTTRLEQVDPVLLGMDPEDLESIRAELATFDIRVAEDLAAQRARLTAVAERLNQILGEAR
;
A
#
# COMPACT_ATOMS: atom_id res chain seq x y z
N MET A 1 -12.43 -60.29 -66.01
CA MET A 1 -11.74 -59.62 -64.89
C MET A 1 -12.83 -59.03 -64.01
N ALA A 2 -13.34 -59.86 -63.12
CA ALA A 2 -14.51 -59.74 -62.23
C ALA A 2 -14.28 -60.87 -61.20
N ASP A 3 -14.61 -60.83 -59.91
CA ASP A 3 -15.26 -59.89 -59.01
C ASP A 3 -14.84 -60.32 -57.58
N SER A 4 -14.97 -59.41 -56.62
CA SER A 4 -14.71 -59.50 -55.17
C SER A 4 -15.58 -60.59 -54.47
N PRO A 5 -15.37 -61.05 -53.19
CA PRO A 5 -15.17 -60.17 -52.03
C PRO A 5 -14.27 -60.67 -50.87
N ARG A 6 -13.78 -59.67 -50.13
CA ARG A 6 -13.18 -59.80 -48.80
C ARG A 6 -14.28 -60.02 -47.76
N SER A 7 -14.31 -61.20 -47.14
CA SER A 7 -15.11 -61.49 -45.95
C SER A 7 -14.52 -60.76 -44.74
N SER A 8 -15.26 -59.79 -44.22
CA SER A 8 -14.96 -59.10 -42.96
C SER A 8 -15.64 -59.89 -41.84
N GLU A 9 -14.90 -60.73 -41.12
CA GLU A 9 -15.42 -61.40 -39.92
C GLU A 9 -15.56 -60.41 -38.76
N ASP A 10 -16.75 -59.84 -38.64
CA ASP A 10 -17.18 -59.14 -37.43
C ASP A 10 -17.43 -60.16 -36.31
N GLY A 11 -16.37 -60.56 -35.61
CA GLY A 11 -16.49 -61.45 -34.45
C GLY A 11 -17.38 -60.83 -33.38
N GLN A 12 -18.45 -61.51 -32.99
CA GLN A 12 -19.35 -61.12 -31.90
C GLN A 12 -18.76 -61.55 -30.55
N VAL A 13 -18.94 -60.74 -29.52
CA VAL A 13 -18.54 -61.07 -28.14
C VAL A 13 -19.81 -60.94 -27.29
N PHE A 14 -20.28 -62.06 -26.73
CA PHE A 14 -21.51 -62.16 -25.92
C PHE A 14 -22.77 -61.59 -26.59
N GLY A 15 -22.99 -61.90 -27.88
CA GLY A 15 -24.22 -61.50 -28.61
C GLY A 15 -24.32 -60.00 -28.93
N LEU A 16 -23.31 -59.21 -28.60
CA LEU A 16 -23.21 -57.79 -28.92
C LEU A 16 -22.07 -57.56 -29.92
N SER A 17 -22.27 -56.59 -30.81
CA SER A 17 -21.21 -56.20 -31.75
C SER A 17 -20.03 -55.64 -30.96
N LYS A 18 -18.79 -55.99 -31.35
CA LYS A 18 -17.57 -55.47 -30.71
C LYS A 18 -17.60 -53.94 -30.60
N ARG A 19 -18.15 -53.26 -31.61
CA ARG A 19 -18.34 -51.80 -31.63
C ARG A 19 -19.22 -51.28 -30.49
N ALA A 20 -20.28 -52.00 -30.11
CA ALA A 20 -21.15 -51.62 -28.99
C ALA A 20 -20.44 -51.79 -27.63
N VAL A 21 -19.65 -52.86 -27.46
CA VAL A 21 -18.87 -53.10 -26.23
C VAL A 21 -17.77 -52.04 -26.06
N PHE A 22 -17.05 -51.69 -27.13
CA PHE A 22 -16.07 -50.61 -27.10
C PHE A 22 -16.71 -49.24 -26.83
N GLY A 23 -17.90 -48.97 -27.37
CA GLY A 23 -18.65 -47.74 -27.10
C GLY A 23 -19.13 -47.62 -25.64
N ALA A 24 -19.52 -48.73 -25.01
CA ALA A 24 -19.92 -48.74 -23.61
C ALA A 24 -18.73 -48.50 -22.67
N LEU A 25 -17.59 -49.13 -22.95
CA LEU A 25 -16.35 -48.95 -22.17
C LEU A 25 -15.81 -47.51 -22.25
N SER A 26 -15.86 -46.88 -23.43
CA SER A 26 -15.42 -45.48 -23.57
C SER A 26 -16.34 -44.52 -22.82
N LEU A 27 -17.65 -44.75 -22.84
CA LEU A 27 -18.61 -43.94 -22.09
C LEU A 27 -18.39 -44.02 -20.58
N VAL A 28 -18.14 -45.22 -20.05
CA VAL A 28 -17.82 -45.42 -18.63
C VAL A 28 -16.50 -44.72 -18.27
N GLY A 29 -15.47 -44.81 -19.13
CA GLY A 29 -14.21 -44.10 -18.94
C GLY A 29 -14.39 -42.58 -18.89
N VAL A 30 -15.21 -42.01 -19.80
CA VAL A 30 -15.55 -40.59 -19.82
C VAL A 30 -16.31 -40.17 -18.55
N LEU A 31 -17.29 -40.97 -18.11
CA LEU A 31 -18.05 -40.67 -16.89
C LEU A 31 -17.20 -40.72 -15.62
N ILE A 32 -16.25 -41.65 -15.53
CA ILE A 32 -15.29 -41.72 -14.42
C ILE A 32 -14.37 -40.49 -14.45
N LEU A 33 -13.84 -40.12 -15.62
CA LEU A 33 -13.00 -38.93 -15.77
C LEU A 33 -13.76 -37.65 -15.42
N LEU A 34 -15.04 -37.55 -15.81
CA LEU A 34 -15.89 -36.41 -15.50
C LEU A 34 -16.19 -36.34 -13.99
N GLY A 35 -16.49 -37.48 -13.37
CA GLY A 35 -16.73 -37.58 -11.92
C GLY A 35 -15.50 -37.23 -11.08
N VAL A 36 -14.31 -37.70 -11.48
CA VAL A 36 -13.04 -37.38 -10.83
C VAL A 36 -12.66 -35.92 -11.03
N GLY A 37 -12.86 -35.36 -12.23
CA GLY A 37 -12.63 -33.94 -12.50
C GLY A 37 -13.51 -33.01 -11.66
N ILE A 38 -14.78 -33.39 -11.47
CA ILE A 38 -15.72 -32.63 -10.62
C ILE A 38 -15.37 -32.77 -9.12
N ALA A 39 -14.91 -33.95 -8.68
CA ALA A 39 -14.51 -34.18 -7.29
C ALA A 39 -13.21 -33.44 -6.92
N ILE A 40 -12.24 -33.37 -7.84
CA ILE A 40 -10.98 -32.65 -7.64
C ILE A 40 -11.15 -31.13 -7.82
N GLY A 41 -11.98 -30.70 -8.77
CA GLY A 41 -12.30 -29.27 -8.99
C GLY A 41 -13.09 -28.61 -7.85
N ARG A 42 -13.59 -29.40 -6.88
CA ARG A 42 -14.30 -28.96 -5.66
C ARG A 42 -13.44 -29.02 -4.38
N GLY A 43 -12.09 -29.07 -4.50
CA GLY A 43 -11.19 -28.75 -3.38
C GLY A 43 -11.35 -27.31 -2.87
N PRO A 44 -10.68 -26.88 -1.78
CA PRO A 44 -11.07 -25.76 -0.90
C PRO A 44 -10.79 -24.37 -1.50
N VAL A 45 -11.23 -24.14 -2.74
CA VAL A 45 -11.30 -22.84 -3.41
C VAL A 45 -12.05 -21.79 -2.58
N PRO A 46 -13.15 -22.09 -1.85
CA PRO A 46 -13.79 -21.08 -1.01
C PRO A 46 -12.92 -20.65 0.18
N GLU A 47 -12.21 -21.56 0.85
CA GLU A 47 -11.33 -21.22 1.98
C GLU A 47 -10.11 -20.43 1.49
N LEU A 48 -9.50 -20.83 0.37
CA LEU A 48 -8.39 -20.07 -0.23
C LEU A 48 -8.81 -18.67 -0.70
N ARG A 49 -10.04 -18.51 -1.20
CA ARG A 49 -10.60 -17.19 -1.56
C ARG A 49 -10.85 -16.34 -0.34
N GLU A 50 -11.34 -16.92 0.75
CA GLU A 50 -11.53 -16.20 2.00
C GLU A 50 -10.19 -15.78 2.61
N THR A 51 -9.20 -16.68 2.66
CA THR A 51 -7.85 -16.35 3.12
C THR A 51 -7.18 -15.30 2.24
N ALA A 52 -7.36 -15.36 0.91
CA ALA A 52 -6.84 -14.33 0.00
C ALA A 52 -7.49 -12.96 0.28
N ARG A 53 -8.82 -12.93 0.48
CA ARG A 53 -9.54 -11.71 0.83
C ARG A 53 -9.12 -11.14 2.17
N GLU A 54 -8.93 -11.99 3.19
CA GLU A 54 -8.40 -11.58 4.49
C GLU A 54 -6.98 -11.01 4.38
N ALA A 55 -6.12 -11.64 3.57
CA ALA A 55 -4.76 -11.16 3.31
C ALA A 55 -4.77 -9.81 2.60
N GLU A 56 -5.61 -9.62 1.58
CA GLU A 56 -5.77 -8.33 0.87
C GLU A 56 -6.25 -7.22 1.81
N LEU A 57 -7.23 -7.51 2.69
CA LEU A 57 -7.70 -6.56 3.69
C LEU A 57 -6.61 -6.22 4.73
N ALA A 58 -5.81 -7.20 5.14
CA ALA A 58 -4.70 -6.99 6.07
C ALA A 58 -3.57 -6.18 5.43
N GLU A 59 -3.27 -6.41 4.15
CA GLU A 59 -2.30 -5.65 3.38
C GLU A 59 -2.74 -4.19 3.23
N ALA A 60 -4.00 -3.94 2.86
CA ALA A 60 -4.55 -2.60 2.78
C ALA A 60 -4.46 -1.87 4.13
N ALA A 61 -4.89 -2.51 5.22
CA ALA A 61 -4.80 -1.93 6.56
C ALA A 61 -3.34 -1.70 7.02
N ALA A 62 -2.39 -2.52 6.56
CA ALA A 62 -0.97 -2.31 6.84
C ALA A 62 -0.40 -1.12 6.04
N ALA A 63 -0.80 -0.97 4.77
CA ALA A 63 -0.43 0.17 3.93
C ALA A 63 -0.92 1.49 4.52
N ASP A 64 -2.20 1.57 4.93
CA ASP A 64 -2.79 2.76 5.55
C ASP A 64 -2.03 3.16 6.83
N ARG A 65 -1.65 2.17 7.66
CA ARG A 65 -0.83 2.43 8.86
C ARG A 65 0.57 2.91 8.51
N ALA A 66 1.19 2.34 7.48
CA ALA A 66 2.51 2.76 7.05
C ALA A 66 2.50 4.22 6.57
N GLU A 67 1.49 4.60 5.79
CA GLU A 67 1.32 5.97 5.29
C GLU A 67 1.10 6.98 6.43
N SER A 68 0.26 6.63 7.40
CA SER A 68 0.06 7.47 8.60
C SER A 68 1.35 7.63 9.41
N LEU A 69 2.12 6.55 9.60
CA LEU A 69 3.41 6.60 10.29
C LEU A 69 4.46 7.40 9.53
N GLU A 70 4.48 7.32 8.20
CA GLU A 70 5.39 8.09 7.34
C GLU A 70 5.07 9.59 7.41
N SER A 71 3.79 9.96 7.27
CA SER A 71 3.32 11.34 7.46
C SER A 71 3.74 11.87 8.84
N ARG A 72 3.59 11.06 9.89
CA ARG A 72 4.01 11.42 11.25
C ARG A 72 5.51 11.61 11.38
N LEU A 73 6.30 10.72 10.78
CA LEU A 73 7.75 10.82 10.77
C LEU A 73 8.21 12.12 10.12
N HIS A 74 7.58 12.54 9.02
CA HIS A 74 7.88 13.81 8.38
C HIS A 74 7.57 15.01 9.27
N GLY A 75 6.45 15.00 10.01
CA GLY A 75 6.13 16.01 11.01
C GLY A 75 7.18 16.13 12.12
N GLU A 76 7.59 15.00 12.70
CA GLU A 76 8.60 14.96 13.77
C GLU A 76 10.00 15.40 13.27
N GLN A 77 10.35 15.06 12.02
CA GLN A 77 11.57 15.53 11.37
C GLN A 77 11.54 17.05 11.15
N ALA A 78 10.42 17.60 10.69
CA ALA A 78 10.23 19.04 10.55
C ALA A 78 10.42 19.76 11.89
N LEU A 79 9.77 19.27 12.95
CA LEU A 79 9.89 19.81 14.30
C LEU A 79 11.35 19.79 14.80
N THR A 80 12.03 18.66 14.62
CA THR A 80 13.45 18.50 14.97
C THR A 80 14.32 19.53 14.24
N LEU A 81 14.05 19.79 12.95
CA LEU A 81 14.77 20.77 12.16
C LEU A 81 14.56 22.20 12.67
N LEU A 82 13.35 22.56 13.11
CA LEU A 82 13.06 23.87 13.70
C LEU A 82 13.82 24.08 15.02
N TYR A 83 13.84 23.08 15.91
CA TYR A 83 14.63 23.18 17.14
C TYR A 83 16.12 23.28 16.88
N ARG A 84 16.64 22.55 15.89
CA ARG A 84 18.04 22.70 15.49
C ARG A 84 18.32 24.08 14.88
N ALA A 85 17.39 24.64 14.10
CA ALA A 85 17.52 25.99 13.58
C ALA A 85 17.61 27.02 14.72
N LEU A 86 16.84 26.87 15.80
CA LEU A 86 16.93 27.72 16.99
C LEU A 86 18.33 27.65 17.64
N LEU A 87 18.90 26.45 17.76
CA LEU A 87 20.28 26.28 18.25
C LEU A 87 21.31 26.96 17.33
N ASP A 88 21.10 26.88 16.02
CA ASP A 88 21.98 27.53 15.05
C ASP A 88 21.85 29.05 15.07
N VAL A 89 20.66 29.61 15.35
CA VAL A 89 20.49 31.05 15.62
C VAL A 89 21.33 31.48 16.82
N ASP A 90 21.28 30.71 17.91
CA ASP A 90 22.04 30.99 19.12
C ASP A 90 23.55 30.90 18.90
N ALA A 91 23.98 29.94 18.07
CA ALA A 91 25.36 29.78 17.63
C ALA A 91 25.78 30.79 16.55
N ARG A 92 24.87 31.68 16.11
CA ARG A 92 25.09 32.67 15.04
C ARG A 92 25.43 32.05 13.67
N ASN A 93 24.97 30.82 13.44
CA ASN A 93 25.07 30.08 12.19
C ASN A 93 23.83 30.33 11.30
N PHE A 94 23.53 31.59 10.99
CA PHE A 94 22.27 31.98 10.34
C PHE A 94 22.00 31.31 8.99
N GLY A 95 23.04 31.06 8.19
CA GLY A 95 22.92 30.35 6.92
C GLY A 95 22.42 28.91 7.09
N ILE A 96 22.94 28.20 8.10
CA ILE A 96 22.51 26.84 8.45
C ILE A 96 21.11 26.87 9.07
N ALA A 97 20.82 27.85 9.92
CA ALA A 97 19.49 28.02 10.48
C ALA A 97 18.41 28.18 9.38
N ASN A 98 18.66 29.03 8.38
CA ASN A 98 17.78 29.20 7.22
C ASN A 98 17.67 27.94 6.36
N GLU A 99 18.77 27.19 6.17
CA GLU A 99 18.72 25.89 5.49
C GLU A 99 17.85 24.88 6.22
N ARG A 100 17.92 24.84 7.55
CA ARG A 100 17.08 23.96 8.37
C ARG A 100 15.62 24.37 8.36
N VAL A 101 15.32 25.67 8.39
CA VAL A 101 13.95 26.17 8.23
C VAL A 101 13.37 25.73 6.89
N ARG A 102 14.09 25.94 5.78
CA ARG A 102 13.66 25.47 4.45
C ARG A 102 13.49 23.95 4.39
N SER A 103 14.43 23.21 4.96
CA SER A 103 14.36 21.75 5.04
C SER A 103 13.14 21.29 5.87
N SER A 104 12.79 22.03 6.92
CA SER A 104 11.58 21.77 7.71
C SER A 104 10.33 21.96 6.86
N THR A 105 10.23 23.05 6.09
CA THR A 105 9.14 23.27 5.14
C THR A 105 9.00 22.11 4.15
N THR A 106 10.10 21.66 3.54
CA THR A 106 10.08 20.50 2.63
C THR A 106 9.61 19.21 3.31
N ARG A 107 9.90 19.01 4.60
CA ARG A 107 9.34 17.87 5.35
C ARG A 107 7.86 18.04 5.60
N LEU A 108 7.41 19.25 5.94
CA LEU A 108 5.99 19.52 6.13
C LEU A 108 5.19 19.34 4.85
N GLU A 109 5.75 19.58 3.67
CA GLU A 109 5.10 19.29 2.37
C GLU A 109 4.76 17.79 2.19
N GLN A 110 5.48 16.91 2.88
CA GLN A 110 5.25 15.45 2.85
C GLN A 110 4.25 14.98 3.92
N VAL A 111 3.76 15.88 4.77
CA VAL A 111 2.77 15.57 5.80
C VAL A 111 1.37 15.65 5.19
N ASP A 112 0.64 14.54 5.28
CA ASP A 112 -0.80 14.52 5.05
C ASP A 112 -1.53 14.82 6.38
N PRO A 113 -2.26 15.96 6.47
CA PRO A 113 -3.00 16.30 7.68
C PRO A 113 -4.17 15.34 7.97
N VAL A 114 -4.79 14.76 6.94
CA VAL A 114 -5.94 13.85 7.09
C VAL A 114 -5.50 12.56 7.77
N LEU A 115 -4.35 12.01 7.37
CA LEU A 115 -3.79 10.79 7.96
C LEU A 115 -3.36 10.96 9.42
N LEU A 116 -3.21 12.20 9.89
CA LEU A 116 -2.86 12.54 11.27
C LEU A 116 -4.07 13.05 12.06
N GLY A 117 -5.27 13.15 11.47
CA GLY A 117 -6.43 13.75 12.13
C GLY A 117 -6.24 15.23 12.48
N MET A 118 -5.40 15.91 11.71
CA MET A 118 -5.04 17.32 11.86
C MET A 118 -5.93 18.20 10.97
N ASP A 119 -6.23 19.43 11.41
CA ASP A 119 -6.85 20.43 10.55
C ASP A 119 -5.88 20.84 9.42
N PRO A 120 -6.25 20.66 8.13
CA PRO A 120 -5.41 21.10 7.01
C PRO A 120 -5.07 22.60 7.05
N GLU A 121 -5.95 23.45 7.59
CA GLU A 121 -5.72 24.90 7.67
C GLU A 121 -4.59 25.24 8.64
N ASP A 122 -4.48 24.50 9.76
CA ASP A 122 -3.42 24.69 10.74
C ASP A 122 -2.03 24.34 10.16
N LEU A 123 -1.94 23.22 9.44
CA LEU A 123 -0.71 22.81 8.77
C LEU A 123 -0.30 23.81 7.70
N GLU A 124 -1.26 24.29 6.90
CA GLU A 124 -0.99 25.24 5.83
C GLU A 124 -0.58 26.61 6.39
N SER A 125 -1.19 27.04 7.50
CA SER A 125 -0.76 28.24 8.23
C SER A 125 0.72 28.16 8.64
N ILE A 126 1.16 27.01 9.17
CA ILE A 126 2.55 26.79 9.55
C ILE A 126 3.47 26.79 8.34
N ARG A 127 3.09 26.10 7.26
CA ARG A 127 3.87 26.06 6.00
C ARG A 127 4.04 27.46 5.43
N ALA A 128 2.97 28.25 5.36
CA ALA A 128 3.00 29.63 4.87
C ALA A 128 3.89 30.52 5.74
N GLU A 129 3.82 30.37 7.07
CA GLU A 129 4.66 31.12 7.99
C GLU A 129 6.14 30.80 7.79
N LEU A 130 6.50 29.52 7.70
CA LEU A 130 7.89 29.08 7.47
C LEU A 130 8.42 29.42 6.08
N ALA A 131 7.57 29.41 5.05
CA ALA A 131 7.96 29.77 3.68
C ALA A 131 8.43 31.24 3.57
N THR A 132 7.89 32.11 4.43
CA THR A 132 8.29 33.53 4.49
C THR A 132 9.41 33.83 5.48
N PHE A 133 9.87 32.81 6.22
CA PHE A 133 10.80 32.99 7.31
C PHE A 133 12.24 33.09 6.79
N ASP A 134 12.88 34.23 7.04
CA ASP A 134 14.27 34.49 6.66
C ASP A 134 15.00 35.14 7.82
N ILE A 135 15.97 34.42 8.39
CA ILE A 135 16.73 34.88 9.55
C ILE A 135 17.80 35.88 9.11
N ARG A 136 17.71 37.11 9.60
CA ARG A 136 18.60 38.21 9.27
C ARG A 136 19.27 38.79 10.50
N VAL A 137 20.59 38.92 10.41
CA VAL A 137 21.45 39.47 11.48
C VAL A 137 21.15 40.95 11.76
N ALA A 138 20.71 41.69 10.74
CA ALA A 138 20.43 43.12 10.85
C ALA A 138 19.06 43.44 11.49
N GLU A 139 18.22 42.42 11.70
CA GLU A 139 16.89 42.56 12.30
C GLU A 139 16.91 42.09 13.76
N ASP A 140 15.80 42.30 14.49
CA ASP A 140 15.68 41.87 15.88
C ASP A 140 15.73 40.34 16.00
N LEU A 141 16.88 39.81 16.40
CA LEU A 141 17.11 38.37 16.57
C LEU A 141 16.24 37.77 17.69
N ALA A 142 15.91 38.54 18.73
CA ALA A 142 15.07 38.04 19.82
C ALA A 142 13.63 37.85 19.33
N ALA A 143 13.11 38.82 18.55
CA ALA A 143 11.80 38.71 17.92
C ALA A 143 11.74 37.55 16.91
N GLN A 144 12.77 37.40 16.06
CA GLN A 144 12.85 36.28 15.11
C GLN A 144 12.89 34.93 15.84
N ARG A 145 13.72 34.80 16.88
CA ARG A 145 13.79 33.57 17.70
C ARG A 145 12.45 33.26 18.35
N ALA A 146 11.79 34.26 18.93
CA ALA A 146 10.48 34.08 19.55
C ALA A 146 9.44 33.58 18.54
N ARG A 147 9.42 34.16 17.33
CA ARG A 147 8.53 33.72 16.26
C ARG A 147 8.81 32.28 15.82
N LEU A 148 10.06 31.92 15.59
CA LEU A 148 10.42 30.54 15.23
C LEU A 148 10.09 29.53 16.34
N THR A 149 10.25 29.94 17.60
CA THR A 149 9.85 29.13 18.76
C THR A 149 8.33 28.91 18.79
N ALA A 150 7.55 29.97 18.59
CA ALA A 150 6.09 29.86 18.55
C ALA A 150 5.60 28.93 17.43
N VAL A 151 6.24 28.96 16.25
CA VAL A 151 5.92 28.02 15.16
C VAL A 151 6.26 26.58 15.55
N ALA A 152 7.44 26.34 16.14
CA ALA A 152 7.83 25.01 16.59
C ALA A 152 6.88 24.47 17.68
N GLU A 153 6.46 25.30 18.61
CA GLU A 153 5.50 24.95 19.67
C GLU A 153 4.12 24.62 19.10
N ARG A 154 3.61 25.43 18.16
CA ARG A 154 2.36 25.15 17.44
C ARG A 154 2.44 23.82 16.71
N LEU A 155 3.51 23.58 15.96
CA LEU A 155 3.71 22.30 15.26
C LEU A 155 3.73 21.12 16.25
N ASN A 156 4.47 21.26 17.36
CA ASN A 156 4.53 20.22 18.39
C ASN A 156 3.16 19.96 19.04
N GLN A 157 2.37 21.01 19.28
CA GLN A 157 1.02 20.88 19.81
C GLN A 157 0.13 20.09 18.84
N ILE A 158 0.13 20.46 17.56
CA ILE A 158 -0.71 19.80 16.56
C ILE A 158 -0.29 18.32 16.38
N LEU A 159 1.00 18.03 16.35
CA LEU A 159 1.51 16.65 16.30
C LEU A 159 1.24 15.85 17.60
N GLY A 160 1.09 16.55 18.72
CA GLY A 160 0.76 15.99 20.03
C GLY A 160 -0.73 15.67 20.20
N GLU A 161 -1.60 16.52 19.66
CA GLU A 161 -3.07 16.37 19.65
C GLU A 161 -3.51 15.29 18.65
N ALA A 162 -2.72 15.02 17.61
CA ALA A 162 -2.86 13.90 16.67
C ALA A 162 -2.58 12.50 17.29
N ARG A 163 -2.70 12.32 18.62
CA ARG A 163 -2.42 11.06 19.35
C ARG A 163 -3.68 10.52 20.01
#